data_AF-A0A7Y4KNA2-F1
#
_entry.id   AF-A0A7Y4KNA2-F1
#
_cell.length_a   1.000
_cell.length_b   1.000
_cell.length_c   1.000
_cell.angle_alpha   90.00
_cell.angle_beta   90.00
_cell.angle_gamma   90.00
#
_symmetry.space_group_name_H-M   'P 1'
#
loop_
_entity.id
_entity.type
_entity.pdbx_description
1 polymer ?
#
loop_
_entity_poly.entity_id
_entity_poly.type
_entity_poly.pdbx_seq_one_letter_code
_entity_poly.pdbx_strand_id
1 'polypeptide(L)'
;PKPPPPKPAAAAMGKFACSTSPTGAQIWVDGKNTGRLTPVTLGNPLSLPVGKRKVVFKLNGKSTKPQVVVIDAENLTKLINVKVE
;
A
#
# COMPACT_ATOMS: atom_id res chain seq x y z
N PRO A 1 4.60 -18.96 22.21
CA PRO A 1 4.43 -17.52 21.91
C PRO A 1 3.58 -17.32 20.63
N LYS A 2 2.27 -17.15 20.79
CA LYS A 2 1.41 -16.69 19.69
C LYS A 2 1.72 -15.19 19.49
N PRO A 3 1.89 -14.70 18.24
CA PRO A 3 2.05 -13.27 18.02
C PRO A 3 0.85 -12.55 18.67
N PRO A 4 1.08 -11.41 19.36
CA PRO A 4 0.02 -10.70 20.05
C PRO A 4 -1.09 -10.36 19.05
N PRO A 5 -2.38 -10.45 19.43
CA PRO A 5 -3.46 -9.98 18.57
C PRO A 5 -3.21 -8.49 18.28
N PRO A 6 -3.30 -8.03 17.02
CA PRO A 6 -3.05 -6.64 16.68
C PRO A 6 -4.14 -5.80 17.37
N LYS A 7 -3.76 -5.13 18.45
CA LYS A 7 -4.61 -4.18 19.17
C LYS A 7 -5.12 -3.15 18.14
N PRO A 8 -6.43 -3.03 17.92
CA PRO A 8 -6.96 -1.93 17.13
C PRO A 8 -6.66 -0.63 17.88
N ALA A 9 -6.40 0.44 17.14
CA ALA A 9 -6.36 1.83 17.61
C ALA A 9 -5.06 2.32 18.26
N ALA A 10 -4.15 2.86 17.42
CA ALA A 10 -3.68 4.25 17.49
C ALA A 10 -2.61 4.45 16.39
N ALA A 11 -3.06 4.72 15.15
CA ALA A 11 -2.30 5.28 14.03
C ALA A 11 -0.77 5.04 13.94
N ALA A 12 -0.25 3.84 14.21
CA ALA A 12 1.13 3.55 13.86
C ALA A 12 1.25 3.61 12.32
N MET A 13 2.18 4.40 11.82
CA MET A 13 2.44 4.57 10.39
C MET A 13 3.56 3.62 9.99
N GLY A 14 3.25 2.68 9.09
CA GLY A 14 4.23 1.82 8.45
C GLY A 14 4.68 2.40 7.11
N LYS A 15 5.83 1.94 6.63
CA LYS A 15 6.37 2.33 5.33
C LYS A 15 5.90 1.36 4.26
N PHE A 16 5.26 1.89 3.23
CA PHE A 16 4.80 1.11 2.08
C PHE A 16 5.51 1.54 0.81
N ALA A 17 6.26 0.63 0.19
CA ALA A 17 6.81 0.83 -1.14
C ALA A 17 5.98 0.03 -2.13
N CYS A 18 5.68 0.59 -3.30
CA CYS A 18 4.93 -0.12 -4.32
C CYS A 18 5.34 0.29 -5.71
N SER A 19 5.33 -0.65 -6.65
CA SER A 19 5.69 -0.41 -8.04
C SER A 19 4.69 -1.12 -8.94
N THR A 20 4.10 -0.35 -9.85
CA THR A 20 3.23 -0.88 -10.89
C THR A 20 3.91 -0.75 -12.24
N SER A 21 3.53 -1.64 -13.17
CA SER A 21 3.83 -1.49 -14.59
C SER A 21 2.49 -1.49 -15.33
N PRO A 22 2.08 -0.36 -15.95
CA PRO A 22 2.84 0.89 -16.15
C PRO A 22 3.01 1.74 -14.88
N THR A 23 3.97 2.67 -14.91
CA THR A 23 4.14 3.72 -13.88
C THR A 23 3.06 4.80 -14.01
N GLY A 24 2.84 5.57 -12.94
CA GLY A 24 1.86 6.65 -12.88
C GLY A 24 0.49 6.25 -12.33
N ALA A 25 0.36 5.07 -11.72
CA ALA A 25 -0.93 4.61 -11.20
C ALA A 25 -1.23 5.25 -9.84
N GLN A 26 -2.41 5.82 -9.69
CA GLN A 26 -2.90 6.35 -8.42
C GLN A 26 -3.03 5.25 -7.39
N ILE A 27 -2.54 5.53 -6.18
CA ILE A 27 -2.53 4.57 -5.09
C ILE A 27 -3.75 4.81 -4.21
N TRP A 28 -4.69 3.88 -4.29
CA TRP A 28 -5.91 3.88 -3.49
C TRP A 28 -5.76 2.87 -2.36
N VAL A 29 -6.00 3.31 -1.15
CA VAL A 29 -5.84 2.52 0.07
C VAL A 29 -7.15 2.60 0.83
N ASP A 30 -7.78 1.45 1.10
CA ASP A 30 -9.11 1.40 1.73
C ASP A 30 -10.22 2.07 0.88
N GLY A 31 -10.01 2.23 -0.42
CA GLY A 31 -10.89 3.05 -1.27
C GLY A 31 -10.68 4.57 -1.12
N LYS A 32 -9.68 5.00 -0.35
CA LYS A 32 -9.25 6.40 -0.24
C LYS A 32 -8.02 6.64 -1.11
N ASN A 33 -8.08 7.63 -1.99
CA ASN A 33 -6.91 8.04 -2.75
C ASN A 33 -5.87 8.64 -1.80
N THR A 34 -4.64 8.15 -1.85
CA THR A 34 -3.54 8.67 -1.02
C THR A 34 -2.93 9.95 -1.62
N GLY A 35 -3.30 10.30 -2.85
CA GLY A 35 -2.71 11.41 -3.60
C GLY A 35 -1.32 11.10 -4.15
N ARG A 36 -0.84 9.87 -3.97
CA ARG A 36 0.47 9.41 -4.47
C ARG A 36 0.28 8.52 -5.68
N LEU A 37 1.29 8.53 -6.55
CA LEU A 37 1.37 7.72 -7.76
C LEU A 37 2.51 6.71 -7.62
N THR A 38 2.39 5.56 -8.26
CA THR A 38 3.51 4.64 -8.44
C THR A 38 4.49 5.16 -9.50
N PRO A 39 5.79 4.83 -9.41
CA PRO A 39 6.41 3.93 -8.43
C PRO A 39 6.79 4.66 -7.13
N VAL A 40 6.44 4.05 -5.99
CA VAL A 40 6.86 4.45 -4.65
C VAL A 40 8.08 3.63 -4.26
N THR A 41 9.24 4.30 -4.24
CA THR A 41 10.53 3.69 -3.90
C THR A 41 10.79 3.73 -2.41
N LEU A 42 11.82 2.99 -1.96
CA LEU A 42 12.25 2.96 -0.56
C LEU A 42 12.69 4.32 -0.02
N GLY A 43 13.16 5.22 -0.89
CA GLY A 43 13.56 6.58 -0.53
C GLY A 43 12.39 7.54 -0.34
N ASN A 44 11.22 7.21 -0.89
CA ASN A 44 10.00 8.01 -0.73
C ASN A 44 8.79 7.12 -0.36
N PRO A 45 8.92 6.31 0.71
CA PRO A 45 7.89 5.33 1.04
C PRO A 45 6.60 6.04 1.43
N LEU A 46 5.48 5.39 1.14
CA LEU A 46 4.17 5.89 1.51
C LEU A 46 3.91 5.55 2.98
N SER A 47 3.72 6.56 3.83
CA SER A 47 3.26 6.33 5.20
C SER A 47 1.80 5.91 5.17
N LEU A 48 1.55 4.65 5.53
CA LEU A 48 0.21 4.10 5.63
C LEU A 48 -0.05 3.61 7.05
N PRO A 49 -1.30 3.66 7.53
CA PRO A 49 -1.62 3.09 8.83
C PRO A 49 -1.39 1.59 8.82
N VAL A 50 -0.75 1.08 9.86
CA VAL A 50 -0.48 -0.35 10.01
C VAL A 50 -1.77 -1.17 10.13
N GLY A 51 -1.67 -2.43 9.74
CA GLY A 51 -2.77 -3.39 9.71
C GLY A 51 -3.07 -3.91 8.31
N LYS A 52 -4.12 -4.73 8.23
CA LYS A 52 -4.62 -5.30 6.96
C LYS A 52 -5.28 -4.21 6.15
N ARG A 53 -4.75 -3.95 4.95
CA ARG A 53 -5.20 -2.86 4.11
C ARG A 53 -5.37 -3.27 2.66
N LYS A 54 -6.45 -2.82 2.05
CA LYS A 54 -6.76 -3.08 0.65
C LYS A 54 -6.17 -1.98 -0.22
N VAL A 55 -5.17 -2.32 -1.02
CA VAL A 55 -4.51 -1.41 -1.95
C VAL A 55 -5.00 -1.71 -3.36
N VAL A 56 -5.42 -0.68 -4.07
CA VAL A 56 -5.87 -0.70 -5.45
C VAL A 56 -5.10 0.37 -6.18
N PHE A 57 -4.65 0.09 -7.39
CA PHE A 57 -4.04 1.10 -8.22
C PHE A 57 -4.98 1.46 -9.36
N LYS A 58 -5.06 2.74 -9.70
CA LYS A 58 -5.86 3.22 -10.83
C LYS A 58 -5.00 4.02 -11.79
N LEU A 59 -4.99 3.66 -13.06
CA LEU A 59 -4.20 4.33 -14.09
C LEU A 59 -5.09 4.57 -15.30
N ASN A 60 -5.28 5.83 -15.71
CA ASN A 60 -5.92 6.17 -16.98
C ASN A 60 -7.31 5.51 -17.20
N GLY A 61 -8.11 5.37 -16.13
CA GLY A 61 -9.42 4.69 -16.14
C GLY A 61 -9.38 3.18 -15.88
N LYS A 62 -8.19 2.57 -15.88
CA LYS A 62 -7.96 1.16 -15.53
C LYS A 62 -7.73 1.00 -14.04
N SER A 63 -8.15 -0.13 -13.48
CA SER A 63 -7.99 -0.44 -12.05
C SER A 63 -7.38 -1.82 -11.92
N THR A 64 -6.34 -1.96 -11.12
CA THR A 64 -5.78 -3.28 -10.81
C THR A 64 -6.57 -4.01 -9.73
N LYS A 65 -6.31 -5.30 -9.61
CA LYS A 65 -6.95 -6.16 -8.62
C LYS A 65 -6.67 -5.65 -7.21
N PRO A 66 -7.66 -5.67 -6.31
CA PRO A 66 -7.46 -5.29 -4.93
C PRO A 66 -6.47 -6.22 -4.26
N GLN A 67 -5.33 -5.67 -3.85
CA GLN A 67 -4.28 -6.37 -3.13
C GLN A 67 -4.47 -6.13 -1.64
N VAL A 68 -4.67 -7.20 -0.88
CA VAL A 68 -4.71 -7.11 0.60
C VAL A 68 -3.28 -7.26 1.10
N VAL A 69 -2.73 -6.18 1.64
CA VAL A 69 -1.39 -6.16 2.22
C VAL A 69 -1.48 -5.91 3.72
N VAL A 70 -0.58 -6.52 4.48
CA VAL A 70 -0.40 -6.22 5.90
C VAL A 70 0.73 -5.21 6.00
N ILE A 71 0.40 -4.03 6.53
CA ILE A 71 1.37 -2.97 6.77
C ILE A 71 1.83 -3.11 8.22
N ASP A 72 3.13 -3.21 8.43
CA ASP A 72 3.73 -3.28 9.76
C ASP A 72 4.42 -1.95 10.11
N ALA A 73 4.45 -1.56 11.39
CA ALA A 73 5.11 -0.31 11.82
C ALA A 73 6.63 -0.44 11.70
N GLU A 74 7.11 -1.65 11.97
CA GLU A 74 8.51 -1.99 12.12
C GLU A 74 9.14 -2.45 10.80
N ASN A 75 8.32 -2.98 9.89
CA ASN A 75 8.77 -3.49 8.59
C ASN A 75 8.23 -2.68 7.42
N LEU A 76 9.08 -2.50 6.41
CA LEU A 76 8.68 -1.87 5.16
C LEU A 76 7.99 -2.90 4.27
N THR A 77 6.69 -2.72 4.08
CA THR A 77 5.88 -3.56 3.19
C THR A 77 6.10 -3.14 1.74
N LYS A 78 6.44 -4.10 0.88
CA LYS A 78 6.74 -3.88 -0.54
C LYS A 78 5.68 -4.54 -1.40
N LEU A 79 5.08 -3.80 -2.32
CA LEU A 79 4.15 -4.34 -3.32
C LEU A 79 4.62 -3.99 -4.72
N ILE A 80 5.50 -4.83 -5.26
CA ILE A 80 6.08 -4.67 -6.59
C ILE A 80 5.41 -5.61 -7.61
N ASN A 81 5.60 -5.34 -8.90
CA ASN A 81 5.11 -6.18 -10.00
C ASN A 81 3.58 -6.20 -10.14
N VAL A 82 2.91 -5.12 -9.72
CA VAL A 82 1.47 -4.97 -9.91
C VAL A 82 1.20 -4.52 -11.35
N LYS A 83 0.59 -5.39 -12.15
CA LYS A 83 0.08 -5.00 -13.48
C LYS A 83 -1.23 -4.24 -13.32
N VAL A 84 -1.30 -3.08 -13.94
CA VAL A 84 -2.54 -2.33 -14.11
C VAL A 84 -3.00 -2.55 -15.53
N GLU A 85 -4.10 -3.30 -15.67
CA GLU A 85 -4.69 -3.74 -16.94
C GLU A 85 -6.01 -3.01 -17.19
#